data_AF-A0A530QK10-F1
#
_entry.id   AF-A0A530QK10-F1
#
_cell.length_a   1.000
_cell.length_b   1.000
_cell.length_c   1.000
_cell.angle_alpha   90.00
_cell.angle_beta   90.00
_cell.angle_gamma   90.00
#
_symmetry.space_group_name_H-M   'P 1'
#
loop_
_entity.id
_entity.type
_entity.pdbx_description
1 polymer ?
#
loop_
_entity_poly.entity_id
_entity_poly.type
_entity_poly.pdbx_seq_one_letter_code
_entity_poly.pdbx_strand_id
1 'polypeptide(L)'
;VYKCGGAQAVAAVAYGTETIRPALKIVGPGSPWVVAAKRLLAGVIDPGLPAGPSEAIILADDSVHGGLAALDLLIEAEHGPDSSAYLVTHSRRVAEEALAALPEHWARMTEQRVAFSTAVLTGASGGIVLTAAIEESYRFINDYAPEHLEILSN
;
A
#
# COMPACT_ATOMS: atom_id res chain seq x y z
N VAL A 1 -3.60 -28.68 -0.42
CA VAL A 1 -4.39 -27.50 0.02
C VAL A 1 -5.18 -27.90 1.25
N TYR A 2 -5.03 -27.18 2.36
CA TYR A 2 -5.76 -27.42 3.61
C TYR A 2 -6.81 -26.31 3.81
N LYS A 3 -8.03 -26.65 4.23
CA LYS A 3 -9.06 -25.67 4.57
C LYS A 3 -8.85 -25.14 6.00
N CYS A 4 -7.75 -24.42 6.20
CA CYS A 4 -7.34 -23.87 7.50
C CYS A 4 -6.72 -22.49 7.27
N GLY A 5 -7.22 -21.47 7.98
CA GLY A 5 -6.72 -20.10 7.92
C GLY A 5 -6.53 -19.50 9.32
N GLY A 6 -6.10 -18.25 9.39
CA GLY A 6 -5.91 -17.54 10.67
C GLY A 6 -4.68 -18.00 11.46
N ALA A 7 -4.61 -17.60 12.73
CA ALA A 7 -3.49 -17.91 13.62
C ALA A 7 -3.29 -19.42 13.82
N GLN A 8 -4.37 -20.20 13.88
CA GLN A 8 -4.34 -21.64 14.01
C GLN A 8 -3.69 -22.34 12.81
N ALA A 9 -3.81 -21.79 11.60
CA ALA A 9 -3.11 -22.32 10.44
C ALA A 9 -1.60 -22.12 10.55
N VAL A 10 -1.18 -20.96 11.07
CA VAL A 10 0.24 -20.67 11.33
C VAL A 10 0.80 -21.65 12.37
N ALA A 11 0.08 -21.88 13.48
CA ALA A 11 0.49 -22.85 14.49
C ALA A 11 0.55 -24.28 13.92
N ALA A 12 -0.44 -24.67 13.12
CA ALA A 12 -0.49 -26.00 12.51
C ALA A 12 0.68 -26.26 11.58
N VAL A 13 1.13 -25.28 10.78
CA VAL A 13 2.32 -25.46 9.93
C VAL A 13 3.63 -25.30 10.70
N ALA A 14 3.65 -24.57 11.81
CA ALA A 14 4.86 -24.43 12.63
C ALA A 14 5.17 -25.71 13.43
N TYR A 15 4.16 -26.29 14.08
CA TYR A 15 4.33 -27.45 14.97
C TYR A 15 3.97 -28.78 14.32
N GLY A 16 3.18 -28.76 13.25
CA GLY A 16 2.54 -29.94 12.71
C GLY A 16 1.29 -30.35 13.49
N THR A 17 0.44 -31.13 12.84
CA THR A 17 -0.72 -31.84 13.42
C THR A 17 -0.77 -33.26 12.87
N GLU A 18 -1.77 -34.06 13.25
CA GLU A 18 -2.00 -35.38 12.64
C GLU A 18 -2.28 -35.31 11.13
N THR A 19 -2.71 -34.14 10.63
CA THR A 19 -3.10 -33.93 9.23
C THR A 19 -2.16 -32.99 8.46
N ILE A 20 -1.60 -31.98 9.13
CA ILE A 20 -0.75 -30.95 8.52
C ILE A 20 0.69 -31.22 8.95
N ARG A 21 1.56 -31.56 7.99
CA ARG A 21 2.99 -31.72 8.29
C ARG A 21 3.62 -30.35 8.58
N PRO A 22 4.57 -30.26 9.54
CA PRO A 22 5.27 -29.01 9.81
C PRO A 22 6.07 -28.56 8.59
N ALA A 23 6.22 -27.24 8.45
CA ALA A 23 6.99 -26.58 7.41
C ALA A 23 8.15 -25.80 8.02
N LEU A 24 9.19 -25.56 7.21
CA LEU A 24 10.34 -24.76 7.64
C LEU A 24 10.11 -23.25 7.51
N LYS A 25 9.18 -22.85 6.64
CA LYS A 25 8.87 -21.46 6.33
C LYS A 25 7.39 -21.28 5.99
N ILE A 26 6.81 -20.15 6.40
CA ILE A 26 5.46 -19.73 6.02
C ILE A 26 5.47 -18.34 5.38
N VAL A 27 5.06 -18.24 4.12
CA VAL A 27 4.97 -16.98 3.37
C VAL A 27 3.52 -16.52 3.22
N GLY A 28 3.32 -15.31 2.69
CA GLY A 28 2.00 -14.73 2.40
C GLY A 28 1.50 -13.77 3.47
N PRO A 29 0.84 -12.67 3.08
CA PRO A 29 0.21 -11.74 4.02
C PRO A 29 -1.02 -12.39 4.67
N GLY A 30 -1.59 -11.71 5.65
CA GLY A 30 -2.82 -12.15 6.29
C GLY A 30 -3.34 -11.14 7.29
N SER A 31 -4.44 -11.48 7.94
CA SER A 31 -5.02 -10.63 8.98
C SER A 31 -4.02 -10.36 10.12
N PRO A 32 -4.28 -9.35 10.97
CA PRO A 32 -3.45 -9.07 12.14
C PRO A 32 -3.18 -10.30 13.02
N TRP A 33 -4.12 -11.26 13.07
CA TRP A 33 -3.95 -12.53 13.78
C TRP A 33 -2.91 -13.46 13.13
N VAL A 34 -2.87 -13.52 11.80
CA VAL A 34 -1.84 -14.27 11.06
C VAL A 34 -0.48 -13.63 11.29
N VAL A 35 -0.38 -12.30 11.19
CA VAL A 35 0.86 -11.55 11.42
C VAL A 35 1.35 -11.74 12.86
N ALA A 36 0.46 -11.62 13.85
CA ALA A 36 0.79 -11.84 15.26
C ALA A 36 1.28 -13.27 15.53
N ALA A 37 0.62 -14.28 14.98
CA ALA A 37 1.04 -15.67 15.12
C ALA A 37 2.40 -15.94 14.47
N LYS A 38 2.63 -15.40 13.26
CA LYS A 38 3.93 -15.48 12.58
C LYS A 38 5.05 -14.85 13.40
N ARG A 39 4.80 -13.66 13.98
CA ARG A 39 5.75 -12.98 14.87
C ARG A 39 6.03 -13.79 16.13
N LEU A 40 4.99 -14.31 16.80
CA LEU A 40 5.15 -15.11 18.02
C LEU A 40 5.95 -16.40 17.77
N LEU A 41 5.80 -16.99 16.59
CA LEU A 41 6.42 -18.25 16.22
C LEU A 41 7.69 -18.09 15.38
N ALA A 42 8.27 -16.89 15.29
CA ALA A 42 9.46 -16.62 14.48
C ALA A 42 10.71 -17.43 14.90
N GLY A 43 10.75 -17.93 16.15
CA GLY A 43 11.80 -18.85 16.63
C GLY A 43 11.54 -20.33 16.31
N VAL A 44 10.37 -20.67 15.76
CA VAL A 44 9.93 -22.05 15.45
C VAL A 44 9.83 -22.27 13.94
N ILE A 45 9.33 -21.27 13.21
CA ILE A 45 9.19 -21.29 11.76
C ILE A 45 9.67 -19.96 11.19
N ASP A 46 10.34 -19.97 10.03
CA ASP A 46 10.69 -18.74 9.32
C ASP A 46 9.39 -18.04 8.82
N PRO A 47 9.04 -16.85 9.34
CA PRO A 47 7.80 -16.17 8.97
C PRO A 47 7.94 -15.31 7.70
N GLY A 48 9.17 -15.15 7.17
CA GLY A 48 9.50 -14.17 6.15
C GLY A 48 9.51 -12.74 6.68
N LEU A 49 9.50 -11.78 5.75
CA LEU A 49 9.37 -10.36 6.09
C LEU A 49 7.99 -10.08 6.69
N PRO A 50 7.90 -9.29 7.77
CA PRO A 50 6.62 -8.91 8.34
C PRO A 50 5.84 -8.08 7.32
N ALA A 51 4.56 -8.40 7.12
CA ALA A 51 3.67 -7.55 6.34
C ALA A 51 3.39 -6.24 7.11
N GLY A 52 3.46 -5.12 6.39
CA GLY A 52 2.92 -3.83 6.79
C GLY A 52 1.63 -3.51 6.00
N PRO A 53 1.05 -2.33 6.20
CA PRO A 53 0.10 -1.77 5.23
C PRO A 53 0.75 -1.71 3.85
N SER A 54 -0.05 -1.81 2.79
CA SER A 54 0.47 -1.64 1.44
C SER A 54 0.65 -0.15 1.12
N GLU A 55 1.68 0.14 0.32
CA GLU A 55 2.14 1.50 0.10
C GLU A 55 2.48 1.79 -1.36
N ALA A 56 2.14 2.99 -1.83
CA ALA A 56 2.49 3.46 -3.17
C ALA A 56 2.86 4.95 -3.19
N ILE A 57 3.90 5.28 -3.96
CA ILE A 57 4.19 6.64 -4.38
C ILE A 57 4.09 6.74 -5.90
N ILE A 58 3.36 7.75 -6.37
CA ILE A 58 3.31 8.17 -7.76
C ILE A 58 4.18 9.42 -7.89
N LEU A 59 5.32 9.31 -8.55
CA LEU A 59 6.13 10.45 -8.96
C LEU A 59 5.64 10.94 -10.32
N ALA A 60 5.21 12.20 -10.41
CA ALA A 60 4.78 12.80 -11.67
C ALA A 60 5.55 14.09 -11.98
N ASP A 61 6.17 14.18 -13.15
CA ASP A 61 6.78 15.41 -13.65
C ASP A 61 5.77 16.32 -14.38
N ASP A 62 6.22 17.52 -14.79
CA ASP A 62 5.36 18.50 -15.47
C ASP A 62 4.92 18.08 -16.88
N SER A 63 5.34 16.93 -17.40
CA SER A 63 4.83 16.42 -18.67
C SER A 63 3.54 15.59 -18.52
N VAL A 64 3.19 15.24 -17.28
CA VAL A 64 2.05 14.38 -16.95
C VAL A 64 0.76 15.20 -16.85
N HIS A 65 -0.37 14.58 -17.21
CA HIS A 65 -1.70 15.11 -16.91
C HIS A 65 -2.11 14.69 -15.49
N GLY A 66 -2.40 15.65 -14.59
CA GLY A 66 -2.64 15.35 -13.17
C GLY A 66 -3.80 14.39 -12.92
N GLY A 67 -4.81 14.38 -13.80
CA GLY A 67 -5.90 13.41 -13.73
C GLY A 67 -5.48 11.93 -13.89
N LEU A 68 -4.37 11.66 -14.61
CA LEU A 68 -3.79 10.32 -14.70
C LEU A 68 -3.09 9.96 -13.39
N ALA A 69 -2.24 10.86 -12.89
CA ALA A 69 -1.56 10.66 -11.60
C ALA A 69 -2.55 10.48 -10.44
N ALA A 70 -3.68 11.17 -10.46
CA ALA A 70 -4.77 10.96 -9.51
C ALA A 70 -5.43 9.58 -9.64
N LEU A 71 -5.54 9.04 -10.85
CA LEU A 71 -6.10 7.71 -11.07
C LEU A 71 -5.16 6.63 -10.49
N ASP A 72 -3.85 6.75 -10.73
CA ASP A 72 -2.85 5.81 -10.20
C ASP A 72 -2.72 5.92 -8.68
N LEU A 73 -2.82 7.14 -8.13
CA LEU A 73 -2.89 7.37 -6.68
C LEU A 73 -4.05 6.60 -6.02
N LEU A 74 -5.18 6.49 -6.71
CA LEU A 74 -6.37 5.79 -6.20
C LEU A 74 -6.22 4.28 -6.17
N ILE A 75 -5.31 3.69 -6.97
CA ILE A 75 -5.09 2.23 -7.02
C ILE A 75 -4.73 1.69 -5.63
N GLU A 76 -3.84 2.37 -4.91
CA GLU A 76 -3.47 1.98 -3.55
C GLU A 76 -4.45 2.55 -2.51
N ALA A 77 -4.88 3.81 -2.65
CA ALA A 77 -5.76 4.44 -1.66
C ALA A 77 -7.11 3.71 -1.51
N GLU A 78 -7.60 3.03 -2.54
CA GLU A 78 -8.86 2.27 -2.50
C GLU A 78 -8.76 0.89 -1.82
N HIS A 79 -7.53 0.42 -1.51
CA HIS A 79 -7.28 -0.97 -1.11
C HIS A 79 -7.71 -1.25 0.33
N GLY A 80 -7.53 -0.27 1.22
CA GLY A 80 -7.89 -0.35 2.63
C GLY A 80 -7.70 1.00 3.34
N PRO A 81 -8.38 1.23 4.47
CA PRO A 81 -8.31 2.50 5.21
C PRO A 81 -6.94 2.73 5.89
N ASP A 82 -6.09 1.70 5.96
CA ASP A 82 -4.75 1.73 6.51
C ASP A 82 -3.64 1.82 5.44
N SER A 83 -3.99 1.82 4.15
CA SER A 83 -3.03 1.96 3.04
C SER A 83 -2.29 3.29 3.10
N SER A 84 -1.11 3.35 2.46
CA SER A 84 -0.39 4.61 2.28
C SER A 84 -0.22 4.97 0.81
N ALA A 85 -0.60 6.19 0.43
CA ALA A 85 -0.64 6.58 -0.98
C ALA A 85 -0.30 8.07 -1.15
N TYR A 86 0.80 8.38 -1.84
CA TYR A 86 1.21 9.76 -2.11
C TYR A 86 1.45 10.04 -3.60
N LEU A 87 0.92 11.15 -4.08
CA LEU A 87 1.38 11.78 -5.32
C LEU A 87 2.50 12.76 -4.97
N VAL A 88 3.71 12.48 -5.42
CA VAL A 88 4.86 13.38 -5.28
C VAL A 88 5.09 14.07 -6.61
N THR A 89 5.07 15.40 -6.63
CA THR A 89 5.33 16.17 -7.83
C THR A 89 5.99 17.50 -7.51
N HIS A 90 6.82 18.01 -8.43
CA HIS A 90 7.33 19.38 -8.38
C HIS A 90 6.52 20.33 -9.27
N SER A 91 5.49 19.83 -9.96
CA SER A 91 4.59 20.65 -10.76
C SER A 91 3.32 20.98 -9.99
N ARG A 92 3.13 22.27 -9.72
CA ARG A 92 1.88 22.79 -9.15
C ARG A 92 0.67 22.49 -10.05
N ARG A 93 0.86 22.55 -11.37
CA ARG A 93 -0.18 22.24 -12.35
C ARG A 93 -0.67 20.80 -12.20
N VAL A 94 0.26 19.85 -12.14
CA VAL A 94 -0.07 18.42 -11.94
C VAL A 94 -0.79 18.20 -10.61
N ALA A 95 -0.34 18.81 -9.53
CA ALA A 95 -0.99 18.71 -8.22
C ALA A 95 -2.44 19.24 -8.23
N GLU A 96 -2.67 20.40 -8.84
CA GLU A 96 -3.99 21.03 -8.92
C GLU A 96 -4.94 20.25 -9.85
N GLU A 97 -4.45 19.79 -10.99
CA GLU A 97 -5.20 18.91 -11.90
C GLU A 97 -5.57 17.58 -11.24
N ALA A 98 -4.66 16.97 -10.48
CA ALA A 98 -4.93 15.74 -9.75
C ALA A 98 -6.03 15.94 -8.71
N LEU A 99 -5.94 17.02 -7.91
CA LEU A 99 -6.94 17.35 -6.91
C LEU A 99 -8.32 17.59 -7.54
N ALA A 100 -8.37 18.25 -8.71
CA ALA A 100 -9.60 18.51 -9.43
C ALA A 100 -10.24 17.24 -10.04
N ALA A 101 -9.44 16.22 -10.37
CA ALA A 101 -9.90 14.97 -10.96
C ALA A 101 -10.45 13.97 -9.93
N LEU A 102 -9.98 14.01 -8.67
CA LEU A 102 -10.39 13.05 -7.62
C LEU A 102 -11.91 12.91 -7.45
N PRO A 103 -12.73 13.99 -7.40
CA PRO A 103 -14.18 13.85 -7.28
C PRO A 103 -14.83 13.10 -8.45
N GLU A 104 -14.33 13.29 -9.67
CA GLU A 104 -14.83 12.61 -10.85
C GLU A 104 -14.50 11.11 -10.82
N HIS A 105 -13.29 10.77 -10.39
CA HIS A 105 -12.89 9.37 -10.22
C HIS A 105 -13.69 8.67 -9.12
N TRP A 106 -13.84 9.32 -7.95
CA TRP A 106 -14.65 8.79 -6.85
C TRP A 106 -16.11 8.55 -7.24
N ALA A 107 -16.69 9.40 -8.11
CA ALA A 107 -18.06 9.22 -8.59
C ALA A 107 -18.28 7.91 -9.39
N ARG A 108 -17.19 7.25 -9.82
CA ARG A 108 -17.22 5.97 -10.56
C ARG A 108 -16.84 4.77 -9.70
N MET A 109 -16.50 4.97 -8.43
CA MET A 109 -16.08 3.94 -7.50
C MET A 109 -17.25 3.48 -6.61
N THR A 110 -17.09 2.32 -5.95
CA THR A 110 -18.05 1.87 -4.94
C THR A 110 -17.94 2.71 -3.67
N GLU A 111 -19.02 2.83 -2.91
CA GLU A 111 -19.05 3.58 -1.64
C GLU A 111 -17.92 3.17 -0.68
N GLN A 112 -17.66 1.86 -0.57
CA GLN A 112 -16.59 1.32 0.27
C GLN A 112 -15.20 1.83 -0.17
N ARG A 113 -14.93 1.82 -1.47
CA ARG A 113 -13.64 2.25 -2.02
C ARG A 113 -13.45 3.76 -1.88
N VAL A 114 -14.52 4.54 -2.05
CA VAL A 114 -14.51 5.98 -1.78
C VAL A 114 -14.22 6.25 -0.31
N ALA A 115 -14.84 5.49 0.61
CA ALA A 115 -14.59 5.64 2.04
C ALA A 115 -13.13 5.34 2.41
N PHE A 116 -12.54 4.26 1.88
CA PHE A 116 -11.13 3.93 2.09
C PHE A 116 -10.21 5.00 1.52
N SER A 117 -10.40 5.36 0.25
CA SER A 117 -9.58 6.37 -0.42
C SER A 117 -9.66 7.73 0.28
N THR A 118 -10.84 8.16 0.70
CA THR A 118 -11.02 9.41 1.45
C THR A 118 -10.28 9.36 2.78
N ALA A 119 -10.37 8.24 3.52
CA ALA A 119 -9.67 8.08 4.79
C ALA A 119 -8.13 8.15 4.62
N VAL A 120 -7.60 7.55 3.56
CA VAL A 120 -6.16 7.59 3.24
C VAL A 120 -5.74 9.01 2.83
N LEU A 121 -6.39 9.60 1.84
CA LEU A 121 -5.97 10.87 1.21
C LEU A 121 -6.24 12.12 2.07
N THR A 122 -7.09 12.01 3.08
CA THR A 122 -7.36 13.10 4.04
C THR A 122 -6.80 12.81 5.44
N GLY A 123 -6.23 11.62 5.63
CA GLY A 123 -5.65 11.16 6.88
C GLY A 123 -4.15 11.46 6.98
N ALA A 124 -3.45 10.66 7.78
CA ALA A 124 -2.01 10.79 7.99
C ALA A 124 -1.16 10.01 6.97
N SER A 125 -1.79 9.11 6.20
CA SER A 125 -1.09 8.12 5.37
C SER A 125 -1.16 8.42 3.87
N GLY A 126 -1.66 9.57 3.44
CA GLY A 126 -1.71 9.88 2.02
C GLY A 126 -1.95 11.34 1.68
N GLY A 127 -1.88 11.64 0.39
CA GLY A 127 -2.15 12.97 -0.15
C GLY A 127 -1.20 13.36 -1.28
N ILE A 128 -1.05 14.68 -1.48
CA ILE A 128 -0.17 15.25 -2.51
C ILE A 128 0.99 15.96 -1.83
N VAL A 129 2.21 15.57 -2.20
CA VAL A 129 3.46 16.21 -1.78
C VAL A 129 3.98 17.05 -2.92
N LEU A 130 3.77 18.37 -2.81
CA LEU A 130 4.30 19.35 -3.77
C LEU A 130 5.72 19.78 -3.33
N THR A 131 6.73 19.39 -4.11
CA THR A 131 8.13 19.76 -3.87
C THR A 131 8.55 20.96 -4.71
N ALA A 132 9.69 21.58 -4.40
CA ALA A 132 10.19 22.74 -5.13
C ALA A 132 10.90 22.37 -6.45
N ALA A 133 11.45 21.16 -6.54
CA ALA A 133 12.16 20.64 -7.69
C ALA A 133 12.15 19.11 -7.73
N ILE A 134 12.54 18.52 -8.86
CA ILE A 134 12.57 17.06 -9.05
C ILE A 134 13.56 16.38 -8.09
N GLU A 135 14.69 17.02 -7.78
CA GLU A 135 15.68 16.50 -6.85
C GLU A 135 15.11 16.38 -5.43
N GLU A 136 14.21 17.28 -5.04
CA GLU A 136 13.51 17.20 -3.76
C GLU A 136 12.45 16.09 -3.77
N SER A 137 11.76 15.87 -4.91
CA SER A 137 10.90 14.71 -5.09
C SER A 137 11.68 13.41 -4.86
N TYR A 138 12.86 13.28 -5.47
CA TYR A 138 13.73 12.12 -5.28
C TYR A 138 14.18 11.94 -3.82
N ARG A 139 14.57 13.03 -3.14
CA ARG A 139 14.93 12.95 -1.71
C ARG A 139 13.77 12.44 -0.87
N PHE A 140 12.58 13.01 -1.04
CA PHE A 140 11.38 12.57 -0.32
C PHE A 140 11.11 11.08 -0.55
N ILE A 141 11.15 10.63 -1.81
CA ILE A 141 10.90 9.22 -2.18
C ILE A 141 11.94 8.29 -1.57
N ASN A 142 13.23 8.67 -1.60
CA ASN A 142 14.30 7.88 -1.02
C ASN A 142 14.19 7.79 0.51
N ASP A 143 13.84 8.90 1.17
CA ASP A 143 13.64 8.94 2.62
C ASP A 143 12.39 8.14 3.04
N TYR A 144 11.34 8.14 2.21
CA TYR A 144 10.11 7.39 2.43
C TYR A 144 10.31 5.88 2.17
N ALA A 145 11.04 5.52 1.12
CA ALA A 145 11.33 4.14 0.68
C ALA A 145 10.05 3.27 0.44
N PRO A 146 9.22 3.64 -0.56
CA PRO A 146 7.90 3.02 -0.74
C PRO A 146 7.99 1.56 -1.21
N GLU A 147 6.97 0.77 -0.89
CA GLU A 147 6.80 -0.59 -1.44
C GLU A 147 6.65 -0.55 -2.97
N HIS A 148 5.77 0.33 -3.48
CA HIS A 148 5.60 0.58 -4.90
C HIS A 148 5.99 2.02 -5.25
N LEU A 149 6.84 2.18 -6.27
CA LEU A 149 7.15 3.47 -6.87
C LEU A 149 6.78 3.45 -8.34
N GLU A 150 5.82 4.28 -8.72
CA GLU A 150 5.49 4.56 -10.11
C GLU A 150 6.09 5.89 -10.54
N ILE A 151 6.69 5.92 -11.73
CA ILE A 151 7.33 7.11 -12.29
C ILE A 151 6.61 7.46 -13.59
N LEU A 152 5.83 8.53 -13.53
CA LEU A 152 5.14 9.13 -14.67
C LEU A 152 5.99 10.30 -15.19
N SER A 153 6.63 10.07 -16.33
CA SER A 153 7.57 10.99 -16.97
C SER A 153 7.70 10.66 -18.47
N ASN A 154 8.07 11.64 -19.30
CA ASN A 154 8.35 11.45 -20.73
C ASN A 154 9.85 11.41 -21.04
#